data_AF-A0A553DZ16-F1
#
_entry.id   AF-A0A553DZ16-F1
#
_cell.length_a   1.000
_cell.length_b   1.000
_cell.length_c   1.000
_cell.angle_alpha   90.00
_cell.angle_beta   90.00
_cell.angle_gamma   90.00
#
_symmetry.space_group_name_H-M   'P 1'
#
loop_
_entity.id
_entity.type
_entity.pdbx_description
1 polymer ?
#
loop_
_entity_poly.entity_id
_entity_poly.type
_entity_poly.pdbx_seq_one_letter_code
_entity_poly.pdbx_strand_id
1 'polypeptide(L)'
;MKLKIISLLCFLMVLGMQGQELKSNQIQKLETFGIEYKPLIIENPNYGVEFMEILKKERKRKTSKTVGYIFSGLGLLTTTGGILILTSIKNSSNNSNSEMDESGAYVALAGGIITVIGINEIGISIPLFFSSRKNKKERDKLIMKFNPNFKE
;
A
#
# COMPACT_ATOMS: atom_id res chain seq x y z
N MET A 1 -6.44 15.54 26.73
CA MET A 1 -6.04 16.56 25.73
C MET A 1 -4.62 16.37 25.20
N LYS A 2 -3.62 16.18 26.06
CA LYS A 2 -2.20 16.03 25.67
C LYS A 2 -1.93 14.90 24.66
N LEU A 3 -2.58 13.73 24.80
CA LEU A 3 -2.41 12.60 23.87
C LEU A 3 -2.90 12.89 22.44
N LYS A 4 -4.01 13.64 22.30
CA LYS A 4 -4.56 14.02 20.99
C LYS A 4 -3.66 15.02 20.27
N ILE A 5 -3.04 15.93 21.04
CA ILE A 5 -2.08 16.91 20.52
C ILE A 5 -0.79 16.21 20.07
N ILE A 6 -0.30 15.22 20.82
CA ILE A 6 0.87 14.41 20.43
C ILE A 6 0.58 13.62 19.14
N SER A 7 -0.59 13.01 19.03
CA SER A 7 -1.00 12.30 17.81
C SER A 7 -1.10 13.23 16.59
N LEU A 8 -1.67 14.43 16.77
CA LEU A 8 -1.73 15.45 15.71
C LEU A 8 -0.33 15.95 15.31
N LEU A 9 0.58 16.10 16.28
CA LEU A 9 1.96 16.52 16.03
C LEU A 9 2.74 15.45 15.25
N CYS A 10 2.58 14.17 15.60
CA CYS A 10 3.14 13.05 14.85
C CYS A 10 2.58 13.00 13.43
N PHE A 11 1.28 13.25 13.24
CA PHE A 11 0.65 13.31 11.92
C PHE A 11 1.21 14.45 11.05
N LEU A 12 1.46 15.63 11.64
CA LEU A 12 2.03 16.79 10.95
C LEU A 12 3.50 16.60 10.53
N MET A 13 4.31 15.89 11.32
CA MET A 13 5.71 15.58 10.93
C MET A 13 5.79 14.69 9.68
N VAL A 14 4.79 13.85 9.43
CA VAL A 14 4.71 13.04 8.20
C VAL A 14 4.43 13.90 6.96
N LEU A 15 3.80 15.08 7.13
CA LEU A 15 3.39 15.95 6.03
C LEU A 15 4.46 16.97 5.62
N GLY A 16 5.41 17.30 6.51
CA GLY A 16 6.33 18.44 6.35
C GLY A 16 7.63 18.21 5.57
N MET A 17 7.94 16.99 5.10
CA MET A 17 9.22 16.72 4.42
C MET A 17 9.06 16.62 2.90
N GLN A 18 8.98 17.77 2.23
CA GLN A 18 9.11 17.85 0.76
C GLN A 18 10.13 18.89 0.32
N GLY A 19 11.39 18.61 0.62
CA GLY A 19 12.55 19.10 -0.12
C GLY A 19 13.51 17.92 -0.22
N GLN A 20 13.50 17.20 -1.35
CA GLN A 20 14.23 15.95 -1.48
C GLN A 20 15.58 16.21 -2.16
N GLU A 21 16.63 16.44 -1.38
CA GLU A 21 18.00 16.23 -1.86
C GLU A 21 18.13 14.74 -2.20
N LEU A 22 18.46 14.44 -3.46
CA LEU A 22 18.63 13.08 -3.93
C LEU A 22 19.88 12.49 -3.28
N LYS A 23 19.70 11.48 -2.43
CA LYS A 23 20.81 10.70 -1.85
C LYS A 23 21.57 10.00 -2.98
N SER A 24 22.87 9.73 -2.78
CA SER A 24 23.72 9.02 -3.75
C SER A 24 23.09 7.73 -4.29
N ASN A 25 22.45 6.93 -3.43
CA ASN A 25 21.76 5.70 -3.84
C ASN A 25 20.54 5.96 -4.74
N GLN A 26 19.92 7.14 -4.65
CA GLN A 26 18.82 7.56 -5.53
C GLN A 26 19.35 8.05 -6.87
N ILE A 27 20.52 8.71 -6.89
CA ILE A 27 21.24 9.08 -8.12
C ILE A 27 21.71 7.83 -8.87
N GLN A 28 22.28 6.84 -8.16
CA GLN A 28 22.69 5.57 -8.76
C GLN A 28 21.49 4.80 -9.35
N LYS A 29 20.32 4.91 -8.71
CA LYS A 29 19.07 4.34 -9.23
C LYS A 29 18.51 5.13 -10.42
N LEU A 30 18.83 6.41 -10.53
CA LEU A 30 18.53 7.20 -11.73
C LEU A 30 19.45 6.80 -12.89
N GLU A 31 20.73 6.55 -12.62
CA GLU A 31 21.68 6.02 -13.60
C GLU A 31 21.25 4.64 -14.12
N THR A 32 20.62 3.80 -13.29
CA THR A 32 20.06 2.51 -13.78
C THR A 32 18.92 2.66 -14.80
N PHE A 33 18.31 3.84 -14.93
CA PHE A 33 17.37 4.10 -16.02
C PHE A 33 18.06 4.47 -17.34
N GLY A 34 19.39 4.63 -17.34
CA GLY A 34 20.17 5.05 -18.51
C GLY A 34 19.94 6.51 -18.88
N ILE A 35 19.50 7.35 -17.93
CA ILE A 35 19.20 8.76 -18.15
C ILE A 35 20.35 9.58 -17.55
N GLU A 36 21.13 10.26 -18.40
CA GLU A 36 22.22 11.13 -17.96
C GLU A 36 21.66 12.42 -17.32
N TYR A 37 21.69 12.50 -15.99
CA TYR A 37 21.08 13.60 -15.21
C TYR A 37 21.74 14.98 -15.44
N LYS A 38 22.99 15.03 -15.90
CA LYS A 38 23.80 16.27 -15.92
C LYS A 38 23.59 17.21 -17.12
N PRO A 39 23.19 16.79 -18.34
CA PRO A 39 22.92 17.75 -19.43
C PRO A 39 21.44 18.04 -19.70
N LEU A 40 20.51 17.17 -19.30
CA LEU A 40 19.14 17.14 -19.86
C LEU A 40 18.21 18.31 -19.50
N ILE A 41 18.47 19.05 -18.43
CA ILE A 41 17.58 20.15 -17.98
C ILE A 41 17.89 21.47 -18.72
N ILE A 42 19.10 21.63 -19.26
CA ILE A 42 19.54 22.88 -19.86
C ILE A 42 19.10 22.97 -21.34
N GLU A 43 19.06 21.85 -22.05
CA GLU A 43 18.81 21.85 -23.50
C GLU A 43 17.33 21.90 -23.88
N ASN A 44 16.41 21.37 -23.04
CA ASN A 44 15.00 21.30 -23.41
C ASN A 44 14.05 21.17 -22.19
N PRO A 45 13.25 22.20 -21.87
CA PRO A 45 12.46 22.27 -20.64
C PRO A 45 11.38 21.18 -20.52
N ASN A 46 10.96 20.57 -21.64
CA ASN A 46 10.01 19.46 -21.63
C ASN A 46 10.61 18.19 -21.00
N TYR A 47 11.93 18.00 -21.04
CA TYR A 47 12.58 16.83 -20.43
C TYR A 47 12.48 16.86 -18.91
N GLY A 48 12.55 18.04 -18.28
CA GLY A 48 12.35 18.19 -16.84
C GLY A 48 10.93 17.82 -16.40
N VAL A 49 9.92 18.18 -17.21
CA VAL A 49 8.51 17.84 -16.94
C VAL A 49 8.27 16.33 -17.07
N GLU A 50 8.75 15.71 -18.16
CA GLU A 50 8.62 14.27 -18.37
C GLU A 50 9.39 13.44 -17.32
N PHE A 51 10.56 13.92 -16.90
CA PHE A 51 11.33 13.31 -15.83
C PHE A 51 10.60 13.39 -14.47
N MET A 52 10.03 14.54 -14.15
CA MET A 52 9.19 14.68 -12.96
C MET A 52 7.97 13.76 -13.03
N GLU A 53 7.42 13.53 -14.23
CA GLU A 53 6.33 12.57 -14.42
C GLU A 53 6.79 11.13 -14.14
N ILE A 54 7.95 10.70 -14.65
CA ILE A 54 8.55 9.39 -14.34
C ILE A 54 8.67 9.20 -12.82
N LEU A 55 9.22 10.19 -12.11
CA LEU A 55 9.37 10.15 -10.66
C LEU A 55 8.00 10.08 -9.93
N LYS A 56 7.02 10.85 -10.40
CA LYS A 56 5.66 10.85 -9.83
C LYS A 56 4.97 9.50 -10.02
N LYS A 57 5.10 8.86 -11.19
CA LYS A 57 4.55 7.53 -11.47
C LYS A 57 5.25 6.46 -10.63
N GLU A 58 6.57 6.53 -10.46
CA GLU A 58 7.34 5.63 -9.60
C GLU A 58 6.91 5.75 -8.13
N ARG A 59 6.74 6.98 -7.63
CA ARG A 59 6.25 7.23 -6.27
C ARG A 59 4.85 6.63 -6.08
N LYS A 60 3.92 6.90 -7.00
CA LYS A 60 2.56 6.32 -6.98
C LYS A 60 2.59 4.79 -7.02
N ARG A 61 3.42 4.18 -7.89
CA ARG A 61 3.59 2.73 -7.98
C ARG A 61 3.97 2.12 -6.64
N LYS A 62 4.99 2.69 -5.97
CA LYS A 62 5.48 2.23 -4.67
C LYS A 62 4.42 2.38 -3.59
N THR A 63 3.78 3.55 -3.49
CA THR A 63 2.72 3.79 -2.51
C THR A 63 1.58 2.79 -2.70
N SER A 64 1.04 2.62 -3.91
CA SER A 64 -0.03 1.65 -4.16
C SER A 64 0.40 0.21 -3.84
N LYS A 65 1.65 -0.16 -4.15
CA LYS A 65 2.17 -1.50 -3.84
C LYS A 65 2.26 -1.75 -2.33
N THR A 66 2.83 -0.78 -1.59
CA THR A 66 2.97 -0.87 -0.13
C THR A 66 1.62 -0.90 0.55
N VAL A 67 0.73 0.01 0.21
CA VAL A 67 -0.64 0.06 0.77
C VAL A 67 -1.41 -1.21 0.42
N GLY A 68 -1.25 -1.73 -0.80
CA GLY A 68 -1.83 -3.02 -1.21
C GLY A 68 -1.37 -4.19 -0.34
N TYR A 69 -0.07 -4.30 -0.04
CA TYR A 69 0.43 -5.34 0.86
C TYR A 69 -0.09 -5.17 2.30
N ILE A 70 -0.17 -3.94 2.80
CA ILE A 70 -0.70 -3.67 4.15
C ILE A 70 -2.14 -4.15 4.26
N PHE A 71 -3.02 -3.74 3.33
CA PHE A 71 -4.42 -4.15 3.34
C PHE A 71 -4.61 -5.65 3.10
N SER A 72 -3.81 -6.26 2.22
CA SER A 72 -3.85 -7.70 2.01
C SER A 72 -3.42 -8.47 3.26
N GLY A 73 -2.35 -8.02 3.94
CA GLY A 73 -1.85 -8.66 5.15
C GLY A 73 -2.80 -8.50 6.33
N LEU A 74 -3.30 -7.28 6.56
CA LEU A 74 -4.32 -7.00 7.57
C LEU A 74 -5.58 -7.82 7.29
N GLY A 75 -6.06 -7.81 6.06
CA GLY A 75 -7.25 -8.54 5.66
C GLY A 75 -7.15 -10.05 5.85
N LEU A 76 -5.98 -10.64 5.59
CA LEU A 76 -5.72 -12.06 5.90
C LEU A 76 -5.75 -12.31 7.41
N LEU A 77 -5.07 -11.48 8.20
CA LEU A 77 -5.03 -11.62 9.67
C LEU A 77 -6.42 -11.48 10.30
N THR A 78 -7.18 -10.46 9.91
CA THR A 78 -8.53 -10.20 10.42
C THR A 78 -9.51 -11.29 9.98
N THR A 79 -9.46 -11.72 8.72
CA THR A 79 -10.30 -12.84 8.23
C THR A 79 -10.01 -14.13 8.99
N THR A 80 -8.73 -14.51 9.10
CA THR A 80 -8.34 -15.73 9.84
C THR A 80 -8.70 -15.63 11.32
N GLY A 81 -8.48 -14.47 11.95
CA GLY A 81 -8.87 -14.23 13.35
C GLY A 81 -10.38 -14.35 13.56
N GLY A 82 -11.18 -13.77 12.68
CA GLY A 82 -12.65 -13.89 12.72
C GLY A 82 -13.13 -15.34 12.57
N ILE A 83 -12.53 -16.10 11.64
CA ILE A 83 -12.83 -17.53 11.44
C ILE A 83 -12.44 -18.35 12.67
N LEU A 84 -11.28 -18.08 13.28
CA LEU A 84 -10.86 -18.77 14.51
C LEU A 84 -11.82 -18.51 15.67
N ILE A 85 -12.30 -17.27 15.82
CA ILE A 85 -13.32 -16.91 16.81
C ILE A 85 -14.62 -17.70 16.53
N LEU A 86 -15.11 -17.70 15.30
CA LEU A 86 -16.33 -18.43 14.90
C LEU A 86 -16.22 -19.94 15.14
N THR A 87 -15.07 -20.54 14.82
CA THR A 87 -14.84 -21.98 14.99
C THR A 87 -14.62 -22.40 16.44
N SER A 88 -14.09 -21.52 17.29
CA SER A 88 -13.92 -21.78 18.73
C SER A 88 -15.25 -21.99 19.47
N ILE A 89 -16.30 -21.29 19.04
CA ILE A 89 -17.67 -21.45 19.56
C ILE A 89 -18.21 -22.84 19.20
N LYS A 90 -18.04 -23.26 17.93
CA LYS A 90 -18.50 -24.56 17.44
C LYS A 90 -17.84 -25.73 18.15
N ASN A 91 -16.54 -25.63 18.43
CA ASN A 91 -15.80 -26.68 19.12
C ASN A 91 -16.17 -26.79 20.62
N SER A 92 -16.52 -25.68 21.25
CA SER A 92 -16.97 -25.67 22.65
C SER A 92 -18.40 -26.21 22.80
N SER A 93 -19.26 -25.97 21.81
CA SER A 93 -20.66 -26.41 21.78
C SER A 93 -20.86 -27.90 21.48
N ASN A 94 -19.85 -28.62 20.98
CA ASN A 94 -19.97 -30.05 20.64
C ASN A 94 -19.88 -31.00 21.85
N ASN A 95 -19.52 -30.51 23.04
CA ASN A 95 -19.38 -31.32 24.26
C ASN A 95 -20.57 -31.19 25.22
N SER A 96 -21.60 -30.44 24.86
CA SER A 96 -22.80 -30.24 25.67
C SER A 96 -23.95 -29.97 24.73
N ASN A 97 -25.12 -30.57 24.94
CA ASN A 97 -26.35 -30.20 24.26
C ASN A 97 -26.81 -28.80 24.73
N SER A 98 -25.97 -27.78 24.59
CA SER A 98 -26.20 -26.42 25.05
C SER A 98 -26.67 -25.60 23.87
N GLU A 99 -27.93 -25.18 23.93
CA GLU A 99 -28.47 -24.05 23.18
C GLU A 99 -27.46 -22.88 23.22
N MET A 100 -27.34 -22.13 22.11
CA MET A 100 -26.48 -20.94 22.08
C MET A 100 -26.96 -19.95 23.14
N ASP A 101 -26.27 -19.91 24.28
CA ASP A 101 -26.44 -18.87 25.28
C ASP A 101 -26.11 -17.49 24.68
N GLU A 102 -26.65 -16.41 25.24
CA GLU A 102 -26.53 -15.05 24.70
C GLU A 102 -25.07 -14.67 24.44
N SER A 103 -24.17 -15.08 25.33
CA SER A 103 -22.71 -14.91 25.20
C SER A 103 -22.16 -15.52 23.90
N GLY A 104 -22.59 -16.74 23.55
CA GLY A 104 -22.18 -17.41 22.31
C GLY A 104 -22.68 -16.68 21.05
N ALA A 105 -23.88 -16.09 21.10
CA ALA A 105 -24.41 -15.27 20.01
C ALA A 105 -23.59 -13.99 19.79
N TYR A 106 -23.19 -13.29 20.85
CA TYR A 106 -22.33 -12.09 20.74
C TYR A 106 -20.95 -12.41 20.16
N VAL A 107 -20.32 -13.51 20.58
CA VAL A 107 -19.02 -13.93 20.04
C VAL A 107 -19.13 -14.33 18.57
N ALA A 108 -20.23 -14.99 18.17
CA ALA A 108 -20.48 -15.34 16.78
C ALA A 108 -20.66 -14.08 15.91
N LEU A 109 -21.42 -13.11 16.39
CA LEU A 109 -21.64 -11.84 15.71
C LEU A 109 -20.32 -11.06 15.56
N ALA A 110 -19.53 -10.97 16.62
CA ALA A 110 -18.21 -10.33 16.59
C ALA A 110 -17.25 -11.02 15.60
N GLY A 111 -17.17 -12.36 15.64
CA GLY A 111 -16.36 -13.15 14.70
C GLY A 111 -16.80 -12.96 13.24
N GLY A 112 -18.11 -12.89 13.00
CA GLY A 112 -18.69 -12.59 11.68
C GLY A 112 -18.31 -11.20 11.18
N ILE A 113 -18.47 -10.16 11.99
CA ILE A 113 -18.10 -8.78 11.63
C ILE A 113 -16.60 -8.68 11.31
N ILE A 114 -15.75 -9.24 12.17
CA ILE A 114 -14.29 -9.21 11.98
C ILE A 114 -13.90 -9.91 10.66
N THR A 115 -14.57 -11.01 10.33
CA THR A 115 -14.35 -11.73 9.06
C THR A 115 -14.73 -10.87 7.85
N VAL A 116 -15.89 -10.21 7.90
CA VAL A 116 -16.36 -9.32 6.81
C VAL A 116 -15.42 -8.12 6.63
N ILE A 117 -14.94 -7.54 7.72
CA ILE A 117 -13.95 -6.46 7.67
C ILE A 117 -12.69 -6.94 6.94
N GLY A 118 -12.19 -8.13 7.27
CA GLY A 118 -11.00 -8.67 6.62
C GLY A 118 -11.17 -8.94 5.13
N ILE A 119 -12.33 -9.47 4.73
CA ILE A 119 -12.66 -9.66 3.31
C ILE A 119 -12.69 -8.31 2.56
N ASN A 120 -13.25 -7.27 3.18
CA ASN A 120 -13.28 -5.93 2.59
C ASN A 120 -11.86 -5.35 2.44
N GLU A 121 -10.99 -5.53 3.44
CA GLU A 121 -9.58 -5.10 3.38
C GLU A 121 -8.84 -5.79 2.22
N ILE A 122 -9.03 -7.10 2.05
CA ILE A 122 -8.50 -7.85 0.89
C ILE A 122 -9.07 -7.25 -0.41
N GLY A 123 -10.37 -6.97 -0.47
CA GLY A 123 -11.02 -6.36 -1.62
C GLY A 123 -10.41 -5.02 -2.02
N ILE A 124 -10.10 -4.16 -1.05
CA ILE A 124 -9.43 -2.85 -1.27
C ILE A 124 -8.01 -3.03 -1.81
N SER A 125 -7.31 -4.10 -1.44
CA SER A 125 -5.94 -4.36 -1.91
C SER A 125 -5.85 -4.61 -3.42
N ILE A 126 -6.89 -5.21 -4.02
CA ILE A 126 -6.91 -5.59 -5.44
C ILE A 126 -6.73 -4.38 -6.37
N PRO A 127 -7.57 -3.33 -6.33
CA PRO A 127 -7.40 -2.17 -7.21
C PRO A 127 -6.06 -1.44 -6.97
N LEU A 128 -5.48 -1.53 -5.76
CA LEU A 128 -4.16 -0.97 -5.47
C LEU A 128 -3.04 -1.71 -6.22
N PHE A 129 -3.10 -3.05 -6.31
CA PHE A 129 -2.15 -3.82 -7.11
C PHE A 129 -2.30 -3.54 -8.61
N PHE A 130 -3.54 -3.43 -9.12
CA PHE A 130 -3.79 -3.05 -10.51
C PHE A 130 -3.28 -1.62 -10.81
N SER A 131 -3.54 -0.67 -9.91
CA SER A 131 -3.02 0.70 -10.01
C SER A 131 -1.50 0.72 -10.01
N SER A 132 -0.85 -0.09 -9.16
CA SER A 132 0.61 -0.22 -9.15
C SER A 132 1.15 -0.74 -10.50
N ARG A 133 0.53 -1.78 -11.06
CA ARG A 133 0.89 -2.32 -12.38
C ARG A 133 0.68 -1.31 -13.50
N LYS A 134 -0.42 -0.55 -13.48
CA LYS A 134 -0.70 0.50 -14.46
C LYS A 134 0.37 1.60 -14.42
N ASN A 135 0.68 2.11 -13.22
CA ASN A 135 1.72 3.13 -13.04
C ASN A 135 3.11 2.64 -13.47
N LYS A 136 3.42 1.35 -13.26
CA LYS A 136 4.64 0.72 -13.78
C LYS A 136 4.72 0.86 -15.31
N LYS A 137 3.70 0.37 -16.02
CA LYS A 137 3.63 0.41 -17.49
C LYS A 137 3.72 1.84 -18.05
N GLU A 138 3.03 2.79 -17.42
CA GLU A 138 3.06 4.20 -17.87
C GLU A 138 4.44 4.83 -17.66
N ARG A 139 5.10 4.55 -16.53
CA ARG A 139 6.47 4.99 -16.29
C ARG A 139 7.43 4.37 -17.32
N ASP A 140 7.31 3.09 -17.61
CA ASP A 140 8.22 2.39 -18.55
C ASP A 140 8.10 2.96 -19.96
N LYS A 141 6.87 3.30 -20.39
CA LYS A 141 6.65 4.01 -21.67
C LYS A 141 7.36 5.37 -21.72
N LEU A 142 7.35 6.12 -20.62
CA LEU A 142 8.07 7.40 -20.55
C LEU A 142 9.58 7.20 -20.57
N ILE A 143 10.11 6.21 -19.84
CA ILE A 143 11.54 5.89 -19.85
C ILE A 143 11.98 5.44 -21.26
N MET A 144 11.17 4.64 -21.96
CA MET A 144 11.47 4.19 -23.33
C MET A 144 11.65 5.33 -24.33
N LYS A 145 11.02 6.50 -24.12
CA LYS A 145 11.26 7.67 -24.97
C LYS A 145 12.70 8.19 -24.86
N PHE A 146 13.30 8.07 -23.68
CA PHE A 146 14.67 8.53 -23.39
C PHE A 146 15.70 7.42 -23.59
N ASN A 147 15.29 6.17 -23.39
CA ASN A 147 16.14 5.00 -23.54
C ASN A 147 15.33 3.86 -24.21
N PRO A 148 15.36 3.78 -25.56
CA PRO A 148 14.60 2.79 -26.32
C PRO A 148 14.94 1.34 -25.98
N ASN A 149 16.15 1.11 -25.46
CA ASN A 149 16.63 -0.21 -25.07
C ASN A 149 16.30 -0.58 -23.62
N PHE A 150 15.54 0.26 -22.92
CA PHE A 150 15.17 0.02 -21.53
C PHE A 150 14.35 -1.27 -21.37
N LYS A 151 14.87 -2.20 -20.56
CA LYS A 151 14.21 -3.44 -20.14
C LYS A 151 14.22 -3.50 -18.61
N GLU A 152 13.05 -3.71 -17.99
CA GLU A 152 12.87 -3.79 -16.53
C GLU A 152 12.29 -5.14 -16.10
#